data_AF-A0A6N7C3K4-F1
#
_entry.id   AF-A0A6N7C3K4-F1
#
_cell.length_a   1.000
_cell.length_b   1.000
_cell.length_c   1.000
_cell.angle_alpha   90.00
_cell.angle_beta   90.00
_cell.angle_gamma   90.00
#
_symmetry.space_group_name_H-M   'P 1'
#
loop_
_entity.id
_entity.type
_entity.pdbx_description
1 polymer ?
#
loop_
_entity_poly.entity_id
_entity_poly.type
_entity_poly.pdbx_seq_one_letter_code
_entity_poly.pdbx_strand_id
1 'polypeptide(L)'
;MYMSGSSEDSKILIANITHSASGHQRLYFSDHYIDTSDVCSFKTSVPSRFTMVFNGQAVKMLRWCKKFTDVDQYYFELTPATERGNNYVIKLFKKTTLPIKIQYDNETLNFPVIGFTKAWNSAGGDAI
;
A
#
# COMPACT_ATOMS: atom_id res chain seq x y z
N MET A 1 -0.37 -11.26 -9.42
CA MET A 1 -0.07 -9.88 -9.82
C MET A 1 -1.21 -9.43 -10.73
N TYR A 2 -1.92 -8.35 -10.41
CA TYR A 2 -3.02 -7.81 -11.22
C TYR A 2 -2.65 -6.39 -11.60
N MET A 3 -2.77 -6.04 -12.88
CA MET A 3 -2.41 -4.74 -13.44
C MET A 3 -3.65 -4.12 -14.07
N SER A 4 -3.95 -2.86 -13.75
CA SER A 4 -4.89 -2.02 -14.50
C SER A 4 -4.09 -0.86 -15.09
N GLY A 5 -4.15 -0.66 -16.41
CA GLY A 5 -3.38 0.38 -17.10
C GLY A 5 -4.26 1.31 -17.95
N SER A 6 -3.81 2.56 -18.06
CA SER A 6 -4.10 3.50 -19.13
C SER A 6 -2.83 4.28 -19.45
N SER A 7 -2.60 4.55 -20.73
CA SER A 7 -1.36 5.10 -21.30
C SER A 7 -1.17 6.60 -21.05
N GLU A 8 -0.50 6.89 -19.94
CA GLU A 8 0.30 8.04 -19.49
C GLU A 8 0.87 7.49 -18.18
N ASP A 9 2.20 7.55 -17.96
CA ASP A 9 2.95 6.76 -16.96
C ASP A 9 2.06 5.94 -16.02
N SER A 10 1.84 4.65 -16.36
CA SER A 10 0.81 3.85 -15.70
C SER A 10 1.18 3.65 -14.23
N LYS A 11 0.59 4.48 -13.37
CA LYS A 11 0.81 4.45 -11.93
C LYS A 11 0.11 3.22 -11.33
N ILE A 12 0.84 2.43 -10.56
CA ILE A 12 0.30 1.26 -9.86
C ILE A 12 0.42 1.48 -8.35
N LEU A 13 -0.70 1.27 -7.67
CA LEU A 13 -0.73 1.02 -6.23
C LEU A 13 -0.79 -0.49 -5.96
N ILE A 14 0.23 -1.04 -5.32
CA ILE A 14 0.29 -2.44 -4.88
C ILE A 14 0.11 -2.51 -3.37
N ALA A 15 -0.58 -3.52 -2.86
CA ALA A 15 -0.63 -3.81 -1.44
C ALA A 15 0.19 -5.05 -1.10
N ASN A 16 1.09 -4.94 -0.12
CA ASN A 16 2.00 -5.98 0.32
C ASN A 16 1.74 -6.28 1.81
N ILE A 17 1.63 -7.56 2.14
CA ILE A 17 1.51 -8.02 3.53
C ILE A 17 2.90 -8.43 3.99
N THR A 18 3.42 -7.75 5.00
CA THR A 18 4.74 -8.02 5.60
C THR A 18 4.67 -7.78 7.11
N HIS A 19 5.80 -7.78 7.79
CA HIS A 19 5.89 -7.53 9.22
C HIS A 19 6.45 -6.14 9.49
N SER A 20 5.93 -5.48 10.53
CA SER A 20 6.53 -4.27 11.09
C SER A 20 7.92 -4.58 11.68
N ALA A 21 8.68 -3.54 12.04
CA ALA A 21 9.94 -3.71 12.77
C ALA A 21 9.77 -4.46 14.11
N SER A 22 8.56 -4.47 14.68
CA SER A 22 8.23 -5.21 15.90
C SER A 22 7.69 -6.62 15.62
N GLY A 23 7.74 -7.10 14.38
CA GLY A 23 7.27 -8.44 13.99
C GLY A 23 5.75 -8.57 13.85
N HIS A 24 4.97 -7.49 13.96
CA HIS A 24 3.52 -7.58 13.75
C HIS A 24 3.18 -7.54 12.27
N GLN A 25 2.33 -8.47 11.82
CA GLN A 25 1.82 -8.47 10.47
C GLN A 25 1.11 -7.14 10.15
N ARG A 26 1.45 -6.55 9.01
CA ARG A 26 1.04 -5.21 8.63
C ARG A 26 0.84 -5.12 7.12
N LEU A 27 -0.10 -4.26 6.72
CA LEU A 27 -0.33 -3.91 5.32
C LEU A 27 0.51 -2.69 4.94
N TYR A 28 1.29 -2.84 3.89
CA TYR A 28 2.02 -1.77 3.22
C TYR A 28 1.47 -1.57 1.82
N PHE A 29 1.55 -0.36 1.31
CA PHE A 29 1.24 -0.01 -0.06
C PHE A 29 2.52 0.45 -0.75
N SER A 30 2.66 0.15 -2.03
CA SER A 30 3.75 0.61 -2.88
C SER A 30 3.17 1.35 -4.07
N ASP A 31 3.55 2.60 -4.25
CA ASP A 31 3.13 3.47 -5.35
C ASP A 31 4.33 3.74 -6.26
N HIS A 32 4.22 3.38 -7.53
CA HIS A 32 5.27 3.50 -8.55
C HIS A 32 4.68 3.49 -9.96
N TYR A 33 5.46 3.95 -10.94
CA TYR A 33 5.14 3.84 -12.35
C TYR A 33 5.61 2.49 -12.92
N ILE A 34 4.90 1.96 -13.93
CA ILE A 34 5.30 0.74 -14.67
C ILE A 34 6.57 0.99 -15.51
N ASP A 35 6.72 2.21 -16.01
CA ASP A 35 7.86 2.65 -16.81
C ASP A 35 9.06 3.02 -15.93
N THR A 36 10.01 3.76 -16.52
CA THR A 36 11.26 4.18 -15.88
C THR A 36 11.13 5.41 -14.98
N SER A 37 9.93 6.00 -14.83
CA SER A 37 9.72 7.23 -14.05
C SER A 37 9.77 6.98 -12.55
N ASP A 38 10.43 7.89 -11.83
CA ASP A 38 10.48 7.90 -10.38
C ASP A 38 9.27 8.66 -9.81
N VAL A 39 8.58 8.11 -8.80
CA VAL A 39 7.56 8.87 -8.05
C VAL A 39 8.18 9.81 -7.00
N CYS A 40 9.47 9.66 -6.71
CA CYS A 40 10.21 10.45 -5.72
C CYS A 40 11.72 10.37 -5.96
N SER A 41 12.49 11.37 -5.51
CA SER A 41 13.87 11.55 -6.01
C SER A 41 15.00 10.92 -5.16
N PHE A 42 14.75 10.55 -3.90
CA PHE A 42 15.81 10.02 -3.02
C PHE A 42 15.25 9.24 -1.84
N LYS A 43 16.02 8.25 -1.34
CA LYS A 43 15.64 7.45 -0.16
C LYS A 43 15.45 8.35 1.07
N THR A 44 14.33 8.18 1.76
CA THR A 44 14.04 8.87 3.03
C THR A 44 14.08 7.91 4.20
N SER A 45 14.74 8.27 5.30
CA SER A 45 14.68 7.53 6.57
C SER A 45 13.49 7.95 7.44
N VAL A 46 13.12 9.23 7.40
CA VAL A 46 11.98 9.78 8.15
C VAL A 46 10.74 9.81 7.24
N PRO A 47 9.61 9.22 7.67
CA PRO A 47 8.40 9.25 6.87
C PRO A 47 7.76 10.64 6.85
N SER A 48 7.26 11.02 5.68
CA SER A 48 6.24 12.07 5.58
C SER A 48 4.89 11.54 6.06
N ARG A 49 4.00 12.44 6.50
CA ARG A 49 2.63 12.11 6.92
C ARG A 49 1.64 12.69 5.94
N PHE A 50 0.65 11.91 5.56
CA PHE A 50 -0.43 12.35 4.69
C PHE A 50 -1.70 11.52 4.97
N THR A 51 -2.77 11.78 4.23
CA THR A 51 -4.06 11.10 4.41
C THR A 51 -4.41 10.31 3.16
N MET A 52 -4.80 9.05 3.35
CA MET A 52 -5.55 8.28 2.34
C MET A 52 -6.97 8.11 2.82
N VAL A 53 -7.92 8.06 1.89
CA VAL A 53 -9.33 7.80 2.21
C VAL A 53 -9.72 6.44 1.68
N PHE A 54 -10.20 5.54 2.54
CA PHE A 54 -10.66 4.21 2.18
C PHE A 54 -12.16 4.12 2.41
N ASN A 55 -12.97 3.90 1.37
CA ASN A 55 -14.44 3.90 1.43
C ASN A 55 -15.02 5.10 2.22
N GLY A 56 -14.47 6.29 1.99
CA GLY A 56 -14.88 7.54 2.65
C GLY A 56 -14.27 7.78 4.05
N GLN A 57 -13.60 6.79 4.64
CA GLN A 57 -12.92 6.96 5.92
C GLN A 57 -11.48 7.43 5.71
N ALA A 58 -11.16 8.61 6.23
CA ALA A 58 -9.79 9.13 6.25
C ALA A 58 -8.91 8.33 7.22
N VAL A 59 -7.72 7.95 6.75
CA VAL A 59 -6.68 7.26 7.51
C VAL A 59 -5.36 8.01 7.34
N LYS A 60 -4.75 8.39 8.46
CA LYS A 60 -3.41 8.98 8.46
C LYS A 60 -2.38 7.91 8.11
N MET A 61 -1.50 8.21 7.17
CA MET A 61 -0.50 7.32 6.61
C MET A 61 0.92 7.87 6.86
N LEU A 62 1.88 6.96 6.97
CA LEU A 62 3.31 7.22 6.85
C LEU A 62 3.74 6.89 5.42
N ARG A 63 4.63 7.70 4.84
CA ARG A 63 5.17 7.50 3.49
C ARG A 63 6.67 7.73 3.46
N TRP A 64 7.39 6.75 2.95
CA TRP A 64 8.83 6.81 2.66
C TRP A 64 9.06 6.75 1.16
N CYS A 65 10.04 7.50 0.66
CA CYS A 65 10.64 7.22 -0.63
C CYS A 65 11.68 6.10 -0.46
N LYS A 66 11.53 5.01 -1.20
CA LYS A 66 12.43 3.86 -1.22
C LYS A 66 12.96 3.65 -2.63
N LYS A 67 14.08 2.96 -2.75
CA LYS A 67 14.63 2.52 -4.05
C LYS A 67 14.35 1.04 -4.22
N PHE A 68 14.01 0.61 -5.42
CA PHE A 68 14.01 -0.79 -5.77
C PHE A 68 15.42 -1.39 -5.62
N THR A 69 15.50 -2.70 -5.41
CA THR A 69 16.78 -3.40 -5.18
C THR A 69 17.48 -3.77 -6.49
N ASP A 70 16.70 -3.98 -7.52
CA ASP A 70 17.06 -4.55 -8.83
C ASP A 70 17.14 -3.49 -9.93
N VAL A 71 16.42 -2.37 -9.80
CA VAL A 71 16.40 -1.27 -10.75
C VAL A 71 16.73 0.07 -10.09
N ASP A 72 17.31 0.99 -10.86
CA ASP A 72 17.66 2.35 -10.39
C ASP A 72 16.43 3.27 -10.39
N GLN A 73 15.40 2.85 -9.64
CA GLN A 73 14.13 3.57 -9.56
C GLN A 73 13.64 3.69 -8.13
N TYR A 74 12.81 4.68 -7.89
CA TYR A 74 12.29 5.05 -6.59
C TYR A 74 10.76 4.97 -6.55
N TYR A 75 10.26 4.39 -5.45
CA TYR A 75 8.84 4.20 -5.17
C TYR A 75 8.46 4.78 -3.82
N PHE A 76 7.18 5.08 -3.62
CA PHE A 76 6.66 5.37 -2.30
C PHE A 76 6.22 4.08 -1.62
N GLU A 77 6.72 3.83 -0.41
CA GLU A 77 6.16 2.84 0.50
C GLU A 77 5.28 3.54 1.54
N LEU A 78 4.07 3.04 1.74
CA LEU A 78 3.06 3.67 2.59
C LEU A 78 2.44 2.67 3.57
N THR A 79 2.11 3.10 4.78
CA THR A 79 1.38 2.26 5.77
C THR A 79 0.56 3.14 6.72
N PRO A 80 -0.54 2.65 7.33
CA PRO A 80 -1.26 3.42 8.34
C PRO A 80 -0.35 3.86 9.48
N ALA A 81 -0.45 5.13 9.87
CA ALA A 81 0.42 5.74 10.89
C ALA A 81 0.04 5.37 12.33
N THR A 82 -1.15 4.80 12.54
CA THR A 82 -1.68 4.48 13.86
C THR A 82 -2.23 3.07 13.87
N GLU A 83 -2.26 2.44 15.05
CA GLU A 83 -2.81 1.09 15.19
C GLU A 83 -4.31 1.04 14.91
N ARG A 84 -5.05 2.08 15.30
CA ARG A 84 -6.46 2.24 14.94
C ARG A 84 -6.66 2.28 13.42
N GLY A 85 -5.81 3.03 12.70
CA GLY A 85 -5.84 3.09 11.24
C GLY A 85 -5.51 1.75 10.59
N ASN A 86 -4.48 1.07 11.10
CA ASN A 86 -4.09 -0.28 10.67
C ASN A 86 -5.25 -1.27 10.80
N ASN A 87 -5.85 -1.35 11.99
CA ASN A 87 -6.98 -2.24 12.26
C ASN A 87 -8.21 -1.93 11.39
N TYR A 88 -8.50 -0.65 11.16
CA TYR A 88 -9.57 -0.25 10.27
C TYR A 88 -9.35 -0.77 8.85
N VAL A 89 -8.17 -0.51 8.26
CA VAL A 89 -7.84 -0.92 6.89
C VAL A 89 -7.86 -2.45 6.77
N ILE A 90 -7.21 -3.17 7.68
CA ILE A 90 -7.20 -4.65 7.65
C ILE A 90 -8.62 -5.20 7.75
N LYS A 91 -9.44 -4.71 8.69
CA LYS A 91 -10.83 -5.15 8.84
C LYS A 91 -11.65 -4.89 7.58
N LEU A 92 -11.43 -3.73 6.94
CA LEU A 92 -12.10 -3.39 5.69
C LEU A 92 -11.73 -4.39 4.58
N PHE A 93 -10.44 -4.63 4.36
CA PHE A 93 -9.94 -5.57 3.36
C PHE A 93 -10.37 -7.02 3.63
N LYS A 94 -10.48 -7.45 4.89
CA LYS A 94 -10.97 -8.81 5.24
C LYS A 94 -12.47 -9.00 5.01
N LYS A 95 -13.28 -7.94 5.22
CA LYS A 95 -14.75 -8.04 5.27
C LYS A 95 -15.39 -7.82 3.90
N THR A 96 -14.84 -6.92 3.09
CA THR A 96 -15.48 -6.53 1.83
C THR A 96 -15.29 -7.57 0.74
N THR A 97 -16.33 -7.79 -0.05
CA THR A 97 -16.31 -8.60 -1.28
C THR A 97 -16.24 -7.73 -2.53
N LEU A 98 -16.55 -6.43 -2.39
CA LEU A 98 -16.46 -5.43 -3.44
C LEU A 98 -15.12 -4.68 -3.38
N PRO A 99 -14.64 -4.12 -4.49
CA PRO A 99 -13.46 -3.26 -4.50
C PRO A 99 -13.56 -2.12 -3.47
N ILE A 100 -12.43 -1.79 -2.84
CA ILE A 100 -12.34 -0.67 -1.91
C ILE A 100 -12.02 0.59 -2.71
N LYS A 101 -12.86 1.62 -2.58
CA LYS A 101 -12.57 2.94 -3.14
C LYS A 101 -11.47 3.60 -2.31
N ILE A 102 -10.31 3.84 -2.92
CA ILE A 102 -9.17 4.52 -2.30
C ILE A 102 -9.01 5.89 -2.96
N GLN A 103 -8.91 6.94 -2.16
CA GLN A 103 -8.52 8.28 -2.62
C GLN A 103 -7.10 8.57 -2.12
N TYR A 104 -6.23 8.89 -3.06
CA TYR A 104 -4.81 9.08 -2.84
C TYR A 104 -4.23 9.92 -3.98
N ASP A 105 -3.40 10.91 -3.66
CA ASP A 105 -2.65 11.71 -4.64
C ASP A 105 -3.53 12.36 -5.73
N ASN A 106 -4.68 12.92 -5.31
CA ASN A 106 -5.73 13.47 -6.18
C ASN A 106 -6.43 12.47 -7.11
N GLU A 107 -6.11 11.19 -6.99
CA GLU A 107 -6.74 10.11 -7.73
C GLU A 107 -7.77 9.38 -6.87
N THR A 108 -8.68 8.70 -7.55
CA THR A 108 -9.63 7.77 -6.95
C THR A 108 -9.56 6.46 -7.70
N LEU A 109 -9.18 5.38 -7.00
CA LEU A 109 -9.04 4.05 -7.57
C LEU A 109 -9.93 3.04 -6.85
N ASN A 110 -10.38 2.02 -7.58
CA ASN A 110 -11.13 0.90 -7.02
C ASN A 110 -10.16 -0.27 -6.82
N PHE A 111 -9.74 -0.48 -5.58
CA PHE A 111 -8.73 -1.48 -5.23
C PHE A 111 -9.37 -2.87 -5.07
N PRO A 112 -8.99 -3.88 -5.87
CA PRO A 112 -9.52 -5.22 -5.75
C PRO A 112 -9.02 -5.90 -4.47
N VAL A 113 -9.93 -6.57 -3.75
CA VAL A 113 -9.63 -7.24 -2.47
C VAL A 113 -9.68 -8.77 -2.56
N ILE A 114 -9.91 -9.31 -3.76
CA ILE A 114 -10.07 -10.74 -3.98
C ILE A 114 -8.79 -11.46 -3.52
N GLY A 115 -8.96 -12.48 -2.67
CA GLY A 115 -7.86 -13.27 -2.13
C GLY A 115 -7.13 -12.64 -0.94
N PHE A 116 -7.48 -11.42 -0.51
CA PHE A 116 -6.80 -10.74 0.60
C PHE A 116 -6.82 -11.57 1.89
N THR A 117 -8.00 -12.05 2.33
CA THR A 117 -8.10 -12.83 3.58
C THR A 117 -7.25 -14.10 3.54
N LYS A 118 -7.18 -14.77 2.38
CA LYS A 118 -6.32 -15.94 2.20
C LYS A 118 -4.84 -15.54 2.33
N ALA A 119 -4.41 -14.51 1.60
CA ALA A 119 -3.03 -14.01 1.67
C ALA A 119 -2.64 -13.56 3.09
N TRP A 120 -3.54 -12.87 3.79
CA TRP A 120 -3.35 -12.44 5.18
C TRP A 120 -3.14 -13.62 6.11
N ASN A 121 -4.00 -14.63 6.04
CA ASN A 121 -3.88 -15.80 6.92
C ASN A 121 -2.64 -16.64 6.61
N SER A 122 -2.17 -16.69 5.34
CA SER A 122 -0.94 -17.39 4.97
C SER A 122 0.34 -16.66 5.37
N ALA A 123 0.32 -15.32 5.41
CA ALA A 123 1.49 -14.51 5.76
C ALA A 123 1.75 -14.44 7.28
N GLY A 124 0.77 -14.82 8.12
CA GLY A 124 0.88 -14.87 9.57
C GLY A 124 1.11 -16.27 10.13
N GLY A 125 1.48 -17.24 9.28
CA GLY A 125 1.82 -18.58 9.75
C GLY A 125 3.01 -18.52 10.69
N ASP A 126 2.89 -19.17 11.85
CA ASP A 126 3.96 -19.36 12.82
C ASP A 126 5.25 -19.75 12.10
N ALA A 127 6.24 -18.87 12.09
CA ALA A 127 7.61 -19.29 11.95
C ALA A 127 7.96 -20.03 13.25
N ILE A 128 7.73 -21.34 13.27
CA ILE A 128 8.37 -22.28 14.20
C ILE A 128 9.77 -22.62 13.66
#